data_AF-A0A847G261-F1
#
_entry.id   AF-A0A847G261-F1
#
_cell.length_a   1.000
_cell.length_b   1.000
_cell.length_c   1.000
_cell.angle_alpha   90.00
_cell.angle_beta   90.00
_cell.angle_gamma   90.00
#
_symmetry.space_group_name_H-M   'P 1'
#
loop_
_entity.id
_entity.type
_entity.pdbx_description
1 polymer ?
#
loop_
_entity_poly.entity_id
_entity_poly.type
_entity_poly.pdbx_seq_one_letter_code
_entity_poly.pdbx_strand_id
1 'polypeptide(L)' 'MPFYAHTREDGQQKQLLLDHLTRTAEIARKLGADTGLGDLVYVAGLLHDLGKYSLIRLESEI' A
#
# COMPACT_ATOMS: atom_id res chain seq x y z
N MET A 1 2.83 -4.52 -16.67
CA MET A 1 2.17 -5.58 -15.87
C MET A 1 1.50 -4.93 -14.67
N PRO A 2 0.24 -5.28 -14.32
CA PRO A 2 -0.42 -4.73 -13.14
C PRO A 2 0.18 -5.30 -11.85
N PHE A 3 0.41 -4.43 -10.86
CA PHE A 3 0.76 -4.82 -9.48
C PHE A 3 -0.48 -4.75 -8.61
N TYR A 4 -0.65 -5.73 -7.72
CA TYR A 4 -1.83 -5.84 -6.86
C TYR A 4 -1.44 -5.82 -5.39
N ALA A 5 -2.16 -5.05 -4.59
CA ALA A 5 -1.94 -5.01 -3.13
C ALA A 5 -2.61 -6.19 -2.43
N HIS A 6 -3.82 -6.52 -2.86
CA HIS A 6 -4.68 -7.56 -2.30
C HIS A 6 -5.40 -8.31 -3.42
N THR A 7 -5.52 -9.62 -3.23
CA THR A 7 -6.42 -10.50 -3.98
C THR A 7 -7.32 -11.16 -2.93
N ARG A 8 -8.65 -11.08 -3.08
CA ARG A 8 -9.58 -11.79 -2.17
C ARG A 8 -9.43 -13.31 -2.33
N GLU A 9 -9.81 -14.08 -1.31
CA GLU A 9 -9.73 -15.55 -1.32
C GLU A 9 -10.48 -16.21 -2.49
N ASP A 10 -11.55 -15.56 -2.98
CA ASP A 10 -12.31 -15.98 -4.16
C ASP A 10 -11.55 -15.74 -5.49
N GLY A 11 -10.42 -15.04 -5.47
CA GLY A 11 -9.60 -14.70 -6.64
C GLY A 11 -10.23 -13.69 -7.61
N GLN A 12 -11.49 -13.29 -7.38
CA GLN A 12 -12.27 -12.51 -8.34
C GLN A 12 -12.04 -11.01 -8.22
N GLN A 13 -11.64 -10.54 -7.03
CA GLN A 13 -11.34 -9.13 -6.81
C GLN A 13 -9.86 -8.92 -6.51
N LYS A 14 -9.22 -8.17 -7.41
CA LYS A 14 -7.85 -7.70 -7.27
C LYS A 14 -7.86 -6.18 -7.15
N GLN A 15 -7.21 -5.66 -6.13
CA GLN A 15 -7.03 -4.22 -5.96
C GLN A 15 -5.66 -3.81 -6.49
N LEU A 16 -5.62 -2.83 -7.40
CA LEU A 16 -4.35 -2.30 -7.90
C LEU A 16 -3.54 -1.72 -6.74
N LEU A 17 -2.23 -1.96 -6.77
CA LEU A 17 -1.31 -1.48 -5.74
C LEU A 17 -1.33 0.05 -5.63
N LEU A 18 -1.39 0.75 -6.77
CA LEU A 18 -1.50 2.22 -6.80
C LEU A 18 -2.77 2.71 -6.10
N ASP A 19 -3.92 2.08 -6.37
CA ASP A 19 -5.20 2.44 -5.75
C ASP A 19 -5.17 2.19 -4.24
N HIS A 20 -4.53 1.09 -3.82
CA HIS A 20 -4.36 0.76 -2.41
C HIS A 20 -3.50 1.80 -1.68
N LEU A 21 -2.30 2.10 -2.20
CA LEU A 21 -1.37 3.04 -1.58
C LEU A 21 -1.97 4.44 -1.47
N THR A 22 -2.58 4.94 -2.56
CA THR A 22 -3.18 6.28 -2.58
C THR A 22 -4.39 6.39 -1.65
N ARG A 23 -5.33 5.44 -1.68
CA ARG A 23 -6.49 5.43 -0.78
C ARG A 23 -6.07 5.28 0.68
N THR A 24 -5.10 4.42 0.97
CA THR A 24 -4.57 4.23 2.33
C THR A 24 -3.92 5.51 2.83
N ALA A 25 -3.09 6.16 2.03
CA ALA A 25 -2.45 7.43 2.38
C ALA A 25 -3.48 8.53 2.69
N GLU A 26 -4.54 8.67 1.88
CA GLU A 26 -5.60 9.65 2.11
C GLU A 26 -6.39 9.40 3.40
N ILE A 27 -6.70 8.13 3.71
CA ILE A 27 -7.33 7.77 4.99
C ILE A 27 -6.38 8.09 6.14
N ALA A 28 -5.12 7.71 6.02
CA ALA A 28 -4.10 7.91 7.04
C ALA A 28 -3.87 9.41 7.31
N ARG A 29 -3.89 10.26 6.28
CA ARG A 29 -3.84 11.72 6.41
C ARG A 29 -4.96 12.28 7.27
N LYS A 30 -6.19 11.82 7.02
CA LYS A 30 -7.38 12.24 7.78
C LYS A 30 -7.28 11.82 9.24
N LEU A 31 -6.78 10.63 9.51
CA LEU A 31 -6.56 10.14 10.88
C LEU A 31 -5.44 10.89 11.61
N GLY A 32 -4.41 11.36 10.90
CA GLY A 32 -3.31 12.16 11.46
C GLY A 32 -3.60 13.66 11.54
N ALA A 33 -4.74 14.13 11.05
CA ALA A 33 -5.03 15.56 10.95
C ALA A 33 -5.11 16.24 12.33
N ASP A 34 -5.77 15.61 13.30
CA ASP A 34 -6.01 16.17 14.63
C ASP A 34 -4.73 16.33 15.46
N THR A 35 -3.65 15.64 15.07
CA THR A 35 -2.33 15.74 15.73
C THR A 35 -1.36 16.66 14.98
N GLY A 36 -1.77 17.26 13.86
CA GLY A 36 -0.90 18.02 12.97
C GLY A 36 0.10 17.17 12.18
N LEU A 37 -0.02 15.84 12.24
CA LEU A 37 0.90 14.89 11.59
C LEU A 37 0.34 14.32 10.28
N GLY A 38 -0.75 14.88 9.75
CA GLY A 38 -1.46 14.36 8.58
C GLY A 38 -0.53 14.05 7.39
N ASP A 39 0.38 14.95 7.05
CA ASP A 39 1.29 14.73 5.91
C ASP A 39 2.36 13.67 6.18
N LEU A 40 2.85 13.56 7.43
CA LEU A 40 3.77 12.49 7.82
C LEU A 40 3.09 11.13 7.70
N VAL A 41 1.86 11.02 8.19
CA VAL A 41 1.07 9.79 8.17
C VAL A 41 0.63 9.45 6.74
N TYR A 42 0.35 10.45 5.90
CA TYR A 42 0.12 10.28 4.46
C TYR A 42 1.33 9.63 3.77
N VAL A 43 2.54 10.16 4.00
CA VAL A 43 3.77 9.60 3.44
C VAL A 43 3.99 8.17 3.94
N ALA A 44 3.79 7.90 5.23
CA ALA A 44 3.86 6.54 5.75
C ALA A 44 2.87 5.59 5.05
N GLY A 45 1.63 6.04 4.81
CA GLY A 45 0.62 5.29 4.07
C GLY A 45 0.99 5.01 2.60
N LEU A 46 1.65 5.95 1.92
CA LEU A 46 2.16 5.73 0.55
C LEU A 46 3.31 4.70 0.50
N LEU A 47 4.14 4.65 1.53
CA LEU A 47 5.36 3.85 1.53
C LEU A 47 5.17 2.44 2.10
N HIS A 48 4.14 2.19 2.92
CA HIS A 48 4.04 0.97 3.73
C HIS A 48 4.15 -0.34 2.92
N ASP A 49 3.58 -0.37 1.72
CA ASP A 49 3.50 -1.54 0.84
C ASP A 49 4.29 -1.34 -0.47
N LEU A 50 5.14 -0.30 -0.56
CA LEU A 50 5.86 0.04 -1.79
C LEU A 50 6.75 -1.12 -2.28
N GLY A 51 7.24 -1.95 -1.35
CA GLY A 51 8.01 -3.16 -1.66
C GLY A 51 7.27 -4.16 -2.56
N LYS A 52 5.93 -4.10 -2.66
CA LYS A 52 5.14 -4.94 -3.58
C LYS A 52 5.36 -4.59 -5.06
N TYR A 53 6.02 -3.48 -5.38
CA TYR A 53 6.54 -3.19 -6.73
C TYR A 53 7.82 -3.96 -7.07
N SER A 54 8.43 -4.67 -6.10
CA SER A 54 9.59 -5.49 -6.38
C SER A 54 9.21 -6.67 -7.28
N LEU A 55 9.90 -6.76 -8.42
CA LEU A 55 9.89 -7.95 -9.28
C LEU A 55 10.90 -9.01 -8.80
N ILE A 56 11.76 -8.65 -7.85
CA ILE A 56 12.74 -9.54 -7.25
C ILE A 56 12.06 -10.24 -6.08
N ARG A 57 11.77 -11.53 -6.26
CA ARG A 57 11.59 -12.43 -5.12
C ARG A 57 12.99 -12.82 -4.69
N LEU A 58 13.40 -12.39 -3.49
CA LEU A 58 14.56 -13.00 -2.85
C LEU A 58 14.18 -14.47 -2.67
N GLU A 59 14.72 -15.34 -3.52
CA GLU A 59 14.77 -16.75 -3.20
C GLU A 59 15.68 -16.84 -1.97
N SER A 60 15.06 -16.88 -0.79
CA SER A 60 15.72 -17.42 0.38
C SER A 60 15.95 -18.90 0.11
N GLU A 61 17.06 -19.20 -0.56
CA GLU A 61 17.74 -20.49 -0.49
C GLU A 61 18.29 -20.63 0.93
N ILE A 62 17.56 -21.35 1.78
CA ILE A 62 18.10 -22.20 2.85
C ILE A 62 17.28 -23.48 2.87
#